data_AF-A0A1G2ZY21-F1
#
_entry.id   AF-A0A1G2ZY21-F1
#
_cell.length_a   1.000
_cell.length_b   1.000
_cell.length_c   1.000
_cell.angle_alpha   90.00
_cell.angle_beta   90.00
_cell.angle_gamma   90.00
#
_symmetry.space_group_name_H-M   'P 1'
#
loop_
_entity.id
_entity.type
_entity.pdbx_description
1 polymer ?
#
loop_
_entity_poly.entity_id
_entity_poly.type
_entity_poly.pdbx_seq_one_letter_code
_entity_poly.pdbx_strand_id
1 'polypeptide(L)'
;MKCDSARELIPLCVGHEISPEEEDAVYRHLSACAECAHEMKEYRLIFSAMSRLREGAAPQGTWQTMWSNIRPEIFAGTKVVRFAFDDLLRVAAVALIGIGIGFFAILLTSEPATPTATERTGTVALVSDPIELRSLPVNRSPEAKTTGAGQRQYIFRHATKSEERFYLPSIDSVLPTKGEVKF
;
A
#
# COMPACT_ATOMS: atom_id res chain seq x y z
N MET A 1 -15.30 -1.87 22.35
CA MET A 1 -13.93 -2.40 22.08
C MET A 1 -13.14 -2.44 23.38
N LYS A 2 -11.97 -3.09 23.38
CA LYS A 2 -11.01 -3.07 24.50
C LYS A 2 -10.12 -1.83 24.43
N CYS A 3 -9.57 -1.39 25.57
CA CYS A 3 -8.70 -0.21 25.63
C CYS A 3 -7.48 -0.35 24.70
N ASP A 4 -6.84 -1.51 24.64
CA ASP A 4 -5.65 -1.73 23.79
C ASP A 4 -5.96 -1.45 22.31
N SER A 5 -7.07 -2.01 21.81
CA SER A 5 -7.52 -1.75 20.43
C SER A 5 -7.91 -0.29 20.20
N ALA A 6 -8.48 0.38 21.22
CA ALA A 6 -8.78 1.81 21.13
C ALA A 6 -7.50 2.64 21.01
N ARG A 7 -6.47 2.33 21.80
CA ARG A 7 -5.18 3.03 21.79
C ARG A 7 -4.47 2.89 20.45
N GLU A 8 -4.54 1.73 19.81
CA GLU A 8 -3.99 1.54 18.46
C GLU A 8 -4.74 2.35 17.40
N LEU A 9 -6.06 2.54 17.56
CA LEU A 9 -6.90 3.26 16.59
C LEU A 9 -6.95 4.78 16.81
N ILE A 10 -6.68 5.29 18.01
CA ILE A 10 -6.71 6.72 18.33
C ILE A 10 -5.81 7.56 17.40
N PRO A 11 -4.52 7.22 17.16
CA PRO A 11 -3.66 7.99 16.27
C PRO A 11 -4.20 8.04 14.84
N LEU A 12 -4.72 6.90 14.35
CA LEU A 12 -5.29 6.77 13.01
C LEU A 12 -6.61 7.54 12.89
N CYS A 13 -7.42 7.58 13.96
CA CYS A 13 -8.64 8.36 14.05
C CYS A 13 -8.35 9.87 13.92
N VAL A 14 -7.32 10.37 14.60
CA VAL A 14 -6.91 11.79 14.49
C VAL A 14 -6.41 12.13 13.07
N GLY A 15 -5.77 11.17 12.39
CA GLY A 15 -5.33 11.31 10.99
C GLY A 15 -6.43 11.09 9.93
N HIS A 16 -7.65 10.71 10.33
CA HIS A 16 -8.72 10.26 9.43
C HIS A 16 -8.32 9.08 8.52
N GLU A 17 -7.52 8.15 9.04
CA GLU A 17 -7.00 6.97 8.32
C GLU A 17 -7.72 5.67 8.68
N ILE A 18 -8.89 5.76 9.33
CA ILE A 18 -9.73 4.61 9.71
C ILE A 18 -11.06 4.61 8.99
N SER A 19 -11.73 3.46 8.95
CA SER A 19 -13.09 3.37 8.42
C SER A 19 -14.10 4.10 9.32
N PRO A 20 -15.24 4.57 8.78
CA PRO A 20 -16.27 5.25 9.59
C PRO A 20 -16.85 4.35 10.69
N GLU A 21 -16.93 3.04 10.45
CA GLU A 21 -17.41 2.07 11.44
C GLU A 21 -16.46 1.95 12.64
N GLU A 22 -15.14 1.98 12.39
CA GLU A 22 -14.11 1.99 13.43
C GLU A 22 -14.10 3.32 14.18
N GLU A 23 -14.27 4.44 13.47
CA GLU A 23 -14.36 5.78 14.07
C GLU A 23 -15.53 5.87 15.07
N ASP A 24 -16.72 5.40 14.67
CA ASP A 24 -17.89 5.33 15.55
C ASP A 24 -17.63 4.43 16.77
N ALA A 25 -16.97 3.29 16.56
CA ALA A 25 -16.59 2.41 17.65
C ALA A 25 -15.66 3.13 18.64
N VAL A 26 -14.65 3.86 18.14
CA VAL A 26 -13.67 4.62 18.94
C VAL A 26 -14.39 5.68 19.75
N TYR A 27 -15.24 6.50 19.14
CA TYR A 27 -16.01 7.52 19.87
C TYR A 27 -16.92 6.94 20.94
N ARG A 28 -17.55 5.79 20.68
CA ARG A 28 -18.35 5.07 21.68
C ARG A 28 -17.50 4.58 22.85
N HIS A 29 -16.24 4.23 22.63
CA HIS A 29 -15.33 3.86 23.71
C HIS A 29 -14.82 5.09 24.49
N LEU A 30 -14.50 6.18 23.78
CA LEU A 30 -14.02 7.43 24.39
C LEU A 30 -15.08 8.05 25.32
N SER A 31 -16.37 7.87 25.04
CA SER A 31 -17.43 8.33 25.94
C SER A 31 -17.52 7.53 27.25
N ALA A 32 -17.00 6.30 27.28
CA ALA A 32 -17.03 5.41 28.44
C ALA A 32 -15.68 5.35 29.19
N CYS A 33 -14.57 5.73 28.56
CA CYS A 33 -13.21 5.57 29.11
C CYS A 33 -12.45 6.91 29.17
N ALA A 34 -12.27 7.44 30.39
CA ALA A 34 -11.62 8.73 30.61
C ALA A 34 -10.13 8.74 30.22
N GLU A 35 -9.40 7.63 30.41
CA GLU A 35 -7.99 7.52 30.03
C GLU A 35 -7.80 7.62 28.51
N CYS A 36 -8.58 6.86 27.74
CA CYS A 36 -8.52 6.92 26.27
C CYS A 36 -8.96 8.30 25.75
N ALA A 37 -9.92 8.95 26.43
CA ALA A 37 -10.32 10.32 26.11
C ALA A 37 -9.21 11.35 26.36
N HIS A 38 -8.38 11.15 27.40
CA HIS A 38 -7.19 11.97 27.64
C HIS A 38 -6.16 11.78 26.53
N GLU A 39 -5.84 10.54 26.19
CA GLU A 39 -4.88 10.20 25.13
C GLU A 39 -5.30 10.78 23.77
N MET A 40 -6.59 10.71 23.42
CA MET A 40 -7.13 11.35 22.21
C MET A 40 -6.88 12.87 22.19
N LYS A 41 -6.96 13.56 23.33
CA LYS A 41 -6.66 15.00 23.41
C LYS A 41 -5.18 15.27 23.19
N GLU A 42 -4.29 14.45 23.73
CA GLU A 42 -2.84 14.58 23.53
C GLU A 42 -2.48 14.41 22.05
N TYR A 43 -3.00 13.37 21.39
CA TYR A 43 -2.79 13.19 19.95
C TYR A 43 -3.34 14.35 19.11
N ARG A 44 -4.51 14.90 19.46
CA ARG A 44 -5.06 16.10 18.79
C ARG A 44 -4.13 17.31 18.95
N LEU A 45 -3.54 17.51 20.13
CA LEU A 45 -2.57 18.58 20.36
C LEU A 45 -1.32 18.38 19.50
N ILE A 46 -0.74 17.18 19.51
CA ILE A 46 0.44 16.82 18.68
C ILE A 46 0.14 17.04 17.20
N PHE A 47 -1.00 16.53 16.71
CA PHE A 47 -1.40 16.67 15.31
C PHE A 47 -1.59 18.15 14.93
N SER A 48 -2.20 18.95 15.80
CA SER A 48 -2.38 20.39 15.58
C SER A 48 -1.05 21.17 15.58
N ALA A 49 -0.06 20.72 16.35
CA ALA A 49 1.27 21.31 16.34
C ALA A 49 2.02 20.93 15.05
N MET A 50 1.90 19.67 14.60
CA MET A 50 2.48 19.20 13.35
C MET A 50 1.85 19.87 12.13
N SER A 51 0.54 20.13 12.14
CA SER A 51 -0.13 20.80 11.02
C SER A 51 0.36 22.24 10.83
N ARG A 52 0.70 22.94 11.92
CA ARG A 52 1.32 24.29 11.87
C ARG A 52 2.73 24.27 11.30
N LEU A 53 3.51 23.21 11.56
CA LEU A 53 4.85 23.07 10.96
C LEU A 53 4.80 22.86 9.44
N ARG A 54 3.63 22.46 8.90
CA ARG A 54 3.43 22.21 7.48
C ARG A 54 3.15 23.50 6.69
N GLU A 55 3.07 24.66 7.33
CA GLU A 55 2.82 25.91 6.64
C GLU A 55 4.04 26.34 5.79
N GLY A 56 3.92 26.16 4.48
CA GLY A 56 4.92 26.58 3.50
C GLY A 56 4.92 25.69 2.26
N ALA A 57 5.24 26.26 1.10
CA ALA A 57 5.59 25.46 -0.05
C ALA A 57 6.90 24.75 0.24
N ALA A 58 6.94 23.42 0.05
CA ALA A 58 8.21 22.70 0.08
C ALA A 58 9.17 23.34 -0.94
N PRO A 59 10.46 23.56 -0.60
CA PRO A 59 11.41 24.09 -1.56
C PRO A 59 11.44 23.24 -2.84
N GLN A 60 11.63 23.89 -3.99
CA GLN A 60 11.71 23.16 -5.25
C GLN A 60 12.87 22.16 -5.20
N GLY A 61 12.62 20.92 -5.63
CA GLY A 61 13.65 19.87 -5.65
C GLY A 61 13.83 19.09 -4.33
N THR A 62 13.19 19.49 -3.22
CA THR A 62 13.28 18.73 -1.95
C THR A 62 12.76 17.31 -2.11
N TRP A 63 11.65 17.12 -2.84
CA TRP A 63 11.11 15.80 -3.12
C TRP A 63 12.08 14.94 -3.93
N GLN A 64 12.66 15.47 -5.01
CA GLN A 64 13.62 14.75 -5.84
C GLN A 64 14.85 14.33 -5.03
N THR A 65 15.37 15.23 -4.20
CA THR A 65 16.56 14.98 -3.36
C THR A 65 16.28 13.93 -2.28
N MET A 66 15.15 14.04 -1.58
CA MET A 66 14.73 13.06 -0.58
C MET A 66 14.50 11.69 -1.22
N TRP A 67 13.79 11.67 -2.35
CA TRP A 67 13.46 10.44 -3.06
C TRP A 67 14.70 9.76 -3.66
N SER A 68 15.67 10.51 -4.19
CA SER A 68 16.91 9.94 -4.71
C SER A 68 17.75 9.24 -3.63
N ASN A 69 17.61 9.66 -2.37
CA ASN A 69 18.31 9.06 -1.24
C ASN A 69 17.58 7.83 -0.69
N ILE A 70 16.25 7.85 -0.60
CA ILE A 70 15.45 6.73 -0.06
C ILE A 70 15.30 5.59 -1.07
N ARG A 71 15.10 5.91 -2.35
CA ARG A 71 14.89 4.92 -3.42
C ARG A 71 15.96 3.81 -3.45
N PRO A 72 17.27 4.09 -3.43
CA PRO A 72 18.26 3.02 -3.46
C PRO A 72 18.16 2.10 -2.26
N GLU A 73 17.76 2.55 -1.07
CA GLU A 73 17.64 1.70 0.12
C GLU A 73 16.45 0.73 0.02
N ILE A 74 15.28 1.23 -0.39
CA ILE A 74 14.07 0.40 -0.59
C ILE A 74 14.33 -0.68 -1.64
N PHE A 75 15.02 -0.34 -2.73
CA PHE A 75 15.25 -1.25 -3.85
C PHE A 75 16.61 -1.99 -3.81
N ALA A 76 17.52 -1.64 -2.90
CA ALA A 76 18.80 -2.36 -2.73
C ALA A 76 18.61 -3.75 -2.11
N GLY A 77 17.56 -3.94 -1.29
CA GLY A 77 17.29 -5.20 -0.60
C GLY A 77 16.90 -6.38 -1.51
N THR A 78 16.59 -6.14 -2.79
CA THR A 78 16.13 -7.19 -3.75
C THR A 78 17.12 -7.50 -4.87
N LYS A 79 18.34 -6.95 -4.80
CA LYS A 79 19.31 -7.06 -5.91
C LYS A 79 19.71 -8.50 -6.24
N VAL A 80 19.69 -9.45 -5.30
CA VAL A 80 20.19 -10.80 -5.56
C VAL A 80 19.18 -11.69 -6.30
N VAL A 81 17.87 -11.50 -6.09
CA VAL A 81 16.83 -12.36 -6.70
C VAL A 81 16.37 -11.81 -8.06
N ARG A 82 16.49 -10.50 -8.27
CA ARG A 82 15.97 -9.84 -9.48
C ARG A 82 16.79 -10.12 -10.73
N PHE A 83 18.11 -10.34 -10.62
CA PHE A 83 18.94 -10.67 -11.79
C PHE A 83 18.65 -12.08 -12.34
N ALA A 84 18.46 -13.08 -11.47
CA ALA A 84 18.14 -14.43 -11.93
C ALA A 84 16.74 -14.52 -12.55
N PHE A 85 15.78 -13.74 -12.03
CA PHE A 85 14.40 -13.77 -12.51
C PHE A 85 14.20 -12.97 -13.81
N ASP A 86 14.89 -11.84 -13.98
CA ASP A 86 14.76 -11.02 -15.21
C ASP A 86 15.32 -11.75 -16.44
N ASP A 87 16.46 -12.43 -16.31
CA ASP A 87 17.01 -13.23 -17.40
C ASP A 87 16.13 -14.44 -17.74
N LEU A 88 15.58 -15.12 -16.74
CA LEU A 88 14.66 -16.24 -16.94
C LEU A 88 13.37 -15.78 -17.66
N LEU A 89 12.80 -14.64 -17.25
CA LEU A 89 11.61 -14.08 -17.88
C LEU A 89 11.87 -13.67 -19.34
N ARG A 90 13.04 -13.11 -19.65
CA ARG A 90 13.42 -12.78 -21.04
C ARG A 90 13.52 -14.03 -21.90
N VAL A 91 14.16 -15.10 -21.40
CA VAL A 91 14.24 -16.38 -22.11
C VAL A 91 12.84 -16.97 -22.32
N ALA A 92 11.99 -16.94 -21.30
CA ALA A 92 10.61 -17.42 -21.39
C ALA A 92 9.79 -16.62 -22.43
N ALA A 93 9.93 -15.29 -22.45
CA ALA A 93 9.25 -14.43 -23.42
C ALA A 93 9.67 -14.75 -24.87
N VAL A 94 10.97 -14.90 -25.12
CA VAL A 94 11.48 -15.28 -26.45
C VAL A 94 10.99 -16.67 -26.85
N ALA A 95 10.98 -17.63 -25.93
CA ALA A 95 10.47 -18.97 -26.19
C ALA A 95 8.97 -18.96 -26.55
N LEU A 96 8.14 -18.22 -25.82
CA LEU A 96 6.71 -18.10 -26.10
C LEU A 96 6.43 -17.44 -27.46
N ILE A 97 7.20 -16.41 -27.83
CA ILE A 97 7.09 -15.78 -29.16
C ILE A 97 7.44 -16.79 -30.24
N GLY A 98 8.53 -17.56 -30.06
CA GLY A 98 8.94 -18.60 -31.01
C GLY A 98 7.89 -19.71 -31.16
N ILE A 99 7.33 -20.19 -30.05
CA ILE A 99 6.25 -21.19 -30.04
C ILE A 99 5.01 -20.65 -30.76
N GLY A 100 4.64 -19.38 -30.50
CA GLY A 100 3.49 -18.74 -31.15
C GLY A 100 3.66 -18.65 -32.67
N ILE A 101 4.83 -18.22 -33.14
CA ILE A 101 5.14 -18.16 -34.58
C ILE A 101 5.12 -19.55 -35.21
N GLY A 102 5.72 -20.55 -34.55
CA GLY A 102 5.73 -21.92 -35.03
C GLY A 102 4.34 -22.53 -35.12
N PHE A 103 3.51 -22.36 -34.09
CA PHE A 103 2.12 -22.82 -34.08
C PHE A 103 1.29 -22.15 -35.18
N PHE A 104 1.46 -20.84 -35.38
CA PHE A 104 0.78 -20.11 -36.44
C PHE A 104 1.19 -20.57 -37.84
N ALA A 105 2.48 -20.85 -38.06
CA ALA A 105 2.95 -21.43 -39.32
C ALA A 105 2.32 -22.81 -39.59
N ILE A 106 2.22 -23.67 -38.57
CA ILE A 106 1.54 -24.97 -38.68
C ILE A 106 0.07 -24.79 -39.07
N LEU A 107 -0.65 -23.86 -38.43
CA LEU A 107 -2.04 -23.57 -38.78
C LEU A 107 -2.21 -23.08 -40.22
N LEU A 108 -1.27 -22.29 -40.74
CA LEU A 108 -1.31 -21.84 -42.14
C LEU A 108 -0.97 -22.95 -43.14
N THR A 109 -0.13 -23.91 -42.77
CA THR A 109 0.24 -25.05 -43.63
C THR A 109 -0.70 -26.25 -43.51
N SER A 110 -1.53 -26.27 -42.47
CA SER A 110 -2.54 -27.32 -42.30
C SER A 110 -3.58 -27.11 -43.39
N GLU A 111 -3.55 -27.94 -44.42
CA GLU A 111 -4.61 -27.97 -45.43
C GLU A 111 -5.96 -28.10 -44.69
N PRO A 112 -6.95 -27.26 -45.02
CA PRO A 112 -8.25 -27.36 -44.39
C PRO A 112 -8.75 -28.77 -44.62
N ALA A 113 -8.82 -29.56 -43.56
CA ALA A 113 -9.34 -30.91 -43.63
C ALA A 113 -10.69 -30.80 -44.31
N THR A 114 -10.76 -31.32 -45.54
CA THR A 114 -11.97 -31.32 -46.34
C THR A 114 -13.06 -31.84 -45.43
N PRO A 115 -14.07 -31.01 -45.06
CA PRO A 115 -15.10 -31.47 -44.15
C PRO A 115 -15.80 -32.62 -44.86
N THR A 116 -15.51 -33.84 -44.43
CA THR A 116 -16.32 -35.01 -44.78
C THR A 116 -17.70 -34.70 -44.25
N ALA A 117 -18.58 -34.33 -45.18
CA ALA A 117 -19.99 -34.06 -44.95
C ALA A 117 -20.61 -35.31 -44.32
N THR A 118 -20.51 -35.39 -43.00
CA THR A 118 -21.29 -36.31 -42.19
C THR A 118 -22.55 -35.54 -41.87
N GLU A 119 -23.52 -35.69 -42.76
CA GLU A 119 -24.90 -35.29 -42.60
C GLU A 119 -25.42 -35.93 -41.31
N ARG A 120 -25.33 -35.19 -40.21
CA ARG A 120 -25.87 -35.58 -38.92
C ARG A 120 -27.09 -34.71 -38.66
N THR A 121 -28.21 -35.20 -39.14
CA THR A 121 -29.58 -34.76 -38.81
C THR A 121 -29.79 -35.00 -37.31
N GLY A 122 -29.31 -34.05 -36.50
CA GLY A 122 -29.46 -34.02 -35.05
C GLY A 122 -30.48 -32.98 -34.67
N THR A 123 -31.67 -33.44 -34.32
CA THR A 123 -32.82 -32.67 -33.82
C THR A 123 -32.40 -31.71 -32.72
N VAL A 124 -32.67 -30.41 -32.92
CA VAL A 124 -32.46 -29.35 -31.92
C VAL A 124 -33.49 -29.55 -30.81
N ALA A 125 -33.09 -30.24 -29.74
CA ALA A 125 -33.83 -30.21 -28.48
C ALA A 125 -33.49 -28.90 -27.76
N LEU A 126 -34.49 -28.03 -27.69
CA LEU A 126 -34.46 -26.76 -26.97
C LEU A 126 -34.39 -27.05 -25.47
N VAL A 127 -33.18 -27.20 -24.92
CA VAL A 127 -32.95 -27.30 -23.47
C VAL A 127 -32.74 -25.89 -22.94
N SER A 128 -33.82 -25.31 -22.45
CA SER A 128 -33.83 -24.10 -21.66
C SER A 128 -33.43 -24.44 -20.22
N ASP A 129 -32.15 -24.60 -19.95
CA ASP A 129 -31.68 -24.67 -18.56
C ASP A 129 -31.58 -23.24 -17.99
N PRO A 130 -32.24 -22.95 -16.86
CA PRO A 130 -32.08 -21.69 -16.17
C PRO A 130 -30.66 -21.58 -15.63
N ILE A 131 -30.01 -20.46 -15.91
CA ILE A 131 -28.69 -20.10 -15.40
C ILE A 131 -28.79 -19.98 -13.87
N GLU A 132 -28.44 -21.05 -13.16
CA GLU A 132 -28.12 -20.96 -11.73
C GLU A 132 -26.85 -20.12 -11.60
N LEU A 133 -27.01 -18.89 -11.11
CA LEU A 133 -25.91 -18.07 -10.63
C LEU A 133 -25.24 -18.80 -9.45
N ARG A 134 -24.25 -19.63 -9.79
CA ARG A 134 -23.33 -20.23 -8.82
C ARG A 134 -22.50 -19.09 -8.23
N SER A 135 -22.77 -18.77 -6.97
CA SER A 135 -22.00 -17.79 -6.20
C SER A 135 -20.53 -18.20 -6.20
N LEU A 136 -19.69 -17.32 -6.75
CA LEU A 136 -18.24 -17.50 -6.73
C LEU A 136 -17.79 -17.55 -5.27
N PRO A 137 -16.94 -18.52 -4.89
CA PRO A 137 -16.40 -18.58 -3.54
C PRO A 137 -15.63 -17.27 -3.28
N VAL A 138 -16.08 -16.55 -2.25
CA VAL A 138 -15.37 -15.39 -1.69
C VAL A 138 -13.95 -15.86 -1.34
N ASN A 139 -12.99 -15.37 -2.13
CA ASN A 139 -11.58 -15.63 -1.97
C ASN A 139 -11.15 -15.06 -0.61
N ARG A 140 -11.06 -15.93 0.41
CA ARG A 140 -10.52 -15.56 1.72
C ARG A 140 -9.06 -15.19 1.52
N SER A 141 -8.77 -13.91 1.72
CA SER A 141 -7.42 -13.37 1.77
C SER A 141 -6.55 -14.26 2.68
N PRO A 142 -5.40 -14.74 2.22
CA PRO A 142 -4.54 -15.60 3.04
C PRO A 142 -4.09 -14.82 4.27
N GLU A 143 -4.41 -15.38 5.45
CA GLU A 143 -3.89 -14.92 6.73
C GLU A 143 -2.37 -14.83 6.64
N ALA A 144 -1.86 -13.60 6.65
CA ALA A 144 -0.44 -13.33 6.73
C ALA A 144 0.06 -13.83 8.09
N LYS A 145 0.70 -15.01 8.08
CA LYS A 145 1.51 -15.49 9.21
C LYS A 145 2.67 -14.51 9.41
N THR A 146 2.47 -13.54 10.29
CA THR A 146 3.54 -12.74 10.89
C THR A 146 4.42 -13.66 11.71
N THR A 147 5.42 -14.25 11.05
CA THR A 147 6.48 -15.01 11.71
C THR A 147 7.44 -13.97 12.30
N GLY A 148 7.49 -13.94 13.62
CA GLY A 148 8.18 -12.92 14.39
C GLY A 148 9.70 -12.97 14.31
N ALA A 149 10.26 -11.87 14.81
CA ALA A 149 11.59 -11.74 15.42
C ALA A 149 12.81 -11.88 14.49
N GLY A 150 13.02 -10.84 13.68
CA GLY A 150 14.35 -10.45 13.22
C GLY A 150 14.63 -9.02 13.64
N GLN A 151 15.07 -8.80 14.87
CA GLN A 151 15.46 -7.50 15.40
C GLN A 151 16.71 -7.00 14.67
N ARG A 152 16.54 -6.33 13.54
CA ARG A 152 17.61 -5.63 12.83
C ARG A 152 18.05 -4.44 13.69
N GLN A 153 19.22 -4.57 14.32
CA GLN A 153 19.96 -3.45 14.87
C GLN A 153 20.29 -2.48 13.73
N TYR A 154 19.52 -1.41 13.62
CA TYR A 154 19.89 -0.26 12.81
C TYR A 154 21.03 0.46 13.53
N ILE A 155 22.26 0.18 13.14
CA ILE A 155 23.42 0.98 13.52
C ILE A 155 23.28 2.30 12.75
N PHE A 156 22.70 3.30 13.41
CA PHE A 156 22.73 4.70 12.96
C PHE A 156 24.19 5.16 12.96
N ARG A 157 24.84 5.02 11.82
CA ARG A 157 26.18 5.58 11.59
C ARG A 157 25.99 7.08 11.38
N HIS A 158 26.17 7.86 12.44
CA HIS A 158 26.15 9.32 12.40
C HIS A 158 27.20 9.81 11.38
N ALA A 159 26.74 10.20 10.20
CA ALA A 159 27.52 10.96 9.24
C ALA A 159 27.55 12.42 9.69
N THR A 160 28.53 12.74 10.54
CA THR A 160 28.85 14.11 10.94
C THR A 160 29.66 14.80 9.84
N LYS A 161 28.98 15.46 8.90
CA LYS A 161 29.44 16.69 8.21
C LYS A 161 28.49 17.09 7.08
N SER A 162 27.59 18.01 7.37
CA SER A 162 27.34 19.18 6.51
C SER A 162 26.47 20.16 7.29
N GLU A 163 27.02 21.34 7.55
CA GLU A 163 26.35 22.51 8.12
C GLU A 163 25.42 23.12 7.07
N GLU A 164 24.39 22.41 6.64
CA GLU A 164 23.28 23.04 5.93
C GLU A 164 22.09 23.16 6.88
N ARG A 165 21.80 24.43 7.18
CA ARG A 165 20.79 24.91 8.11
C ARG A 165 19.46 24.19 7.87
N PHE A 166 19.04 23.45 8.88
CA PHE A 166 17.70 22.91 8.98
C PHE A 166 16.67 24.04 8.77
N TYR A 167 15.79 23.87 7.79
CA TYR A 167 14.55 24.64 7.61
C TYR A 167 13.51 24.22 8.66
N LEU A 168 13.88 24.30 9.93
CA LEU A 168 12.89 24.39 10.99
C LEU A 168 12.83 25.86 11.39
N PRO A 169 11.68 26.54 11.28
CA PRO A 169 11.54 27.85 11.90
C PRO A 169 11.97 27.72 13.36
N SER A 170 12.74 28.69 13.86
CA SER A 170 13.15 28.70 15.27
C SER A 170 11.92 28.49 16.15
N ILE A 171 12.02 27.63 17.17
CA ILE A 171 10.91 27.39 18.12
C ILE A 171 10.39 28.72 18.70
N ASP A 172 11.26 29.72 18.81
CA ASP A 172 10.94 31.07 19.28
C ASP A 172 9.95 31.83 18.39
N SER A 173 9.79 31.47 17.10
CA SER A 173 8.82 32.11 16.21
C SER A 173 7.42 31.48 16.27
N VAL A 174 7.27 30.30 16.88
CA VAL A 174 5.98 29.57 16.92
C VAL A 174 5.31 29.67 18.30
N LEU A 175 6.09 29.90 19.36
CA LEU A 175 5.52 30.13 20.69
C LEU A 175 5.01 31.57 20.78
N PRO A 176 3.72 31.80 21.09
CA PRO A 176 3.23 33.14 21.37
C PRO A 176 4.02 33.69 22.55
N THR A 177 4.70 34.81 22.32
CA THR A 177 5.43 35.54 23.37
C THR A 177 4.47 35.77 24.52
N LYS A 178 4.85 35.25 25.68
CA LYS A 178 4.10 35.29 26.95
C LYS A 178 4.03 36.74 27.43
N GLY A 179 3.18 37.55 26.82
CA GLY A 179 3.06 38.98 27.10
C GLY A 179 1.72 39.52 26.60
N GLU A 180 0.98 40.15 27.52
CA GLU A 180 -0.31 40.82 27.32
C GLU A 180 -1.57 39.92 27.25
N VAL A 181 -1.86 39.25 28.37
CA VAL A 181 -3.27 39.16 28.81
C VAL A 181 -3.48 40.32 29.77
N LYS A 182 -4.06 41.43 29.28
CA LYS A 182 -4.63 42.46 30.15
C LYS A 182 -5.98 41.95 30.64
N PHE A 183 -6.08 41.71 31.95
CA PHE A 183 -7.35 41.52 32.65
C PHE A 183 -8.11 42.85 32.75
#